data_AF-V6LA61-F1
#
_entry.id   AF-V6LA61-F1
#
_cell.length_a   1.000
_cell.length_b   1.000
_cell.length_c   1.000
_cell.angle_alpha   90.00
_cell.angle_beta   90.00
_cell.angle_gamma   90.00
#
_symmetry.space_group_name_H-M   'P 1'
#
loop_
_entity.id
_entity.type
_entity.pdbx_description
1 polymer ?
#
loop_
_entity_poly.entity_id
_entity_poly.type
_entity_poly.pdbx_seq_one_letter_code
_entity_poly.pdbx_strand_id
1 'polypeptide(L)'
;MEEAIINLQSSFILLQNQRLVSQLVQSAQCVQQFLTLLDLKILFPVKIDIQQNIAKVNSSQHLYIDDVLKITSDSSEGTLWLLLTQKFIVEFLLNLASTENVKSSVTDAYTLVLKERHNFFIRSVFTTGFKFIPGLEQLKAKTGLDITMEVKERVSQMKLSIDSFNILVQ
;
A
#
# COMPACT_ATOMS: atom_id res chain seq x y z
N MET A 1 -0.88 4.95 -16.13
CA MET A 1 -0.74 3.94 -15.04
C MET A 1 0.68 3.42 -14.94
N GLU A 2 1.30 3.05 -16.05
CA GLU A 2 2.69 2.56 -16.08
C GLU A 2 3.68 3.47 -15.33
N GLU A 3 3.68 4.77 -15.59
CA GLU A 3 4.50 5.74 -14.85
C GLU A 3 4.25 5.70 -13.33
N ALA A 4 3.01 5.50 -12.89
CA ALA A 4 2.69 5.39 -11.47
C ALA A 4 3.28 4.12 -10.84
N ILE A 5 3.33 3.01 -11.59
CA ILE A 5 3.98 1.75 -11.16
C ILE A 5 5.50 1.96 -11.06
N ILE A 6 6.10 2.66 -12.03
CA ILE A 6 7.53 3.00 -12.02
C ILE A 6 7.87 3.87 -10.80
N ASN A 7 7.05 4.89 -10.53
CA ASN A 7 7.24 5.78 -9.39
C ASN A 7 7.09 5.03 -8.06
N LEU A 8 6.08 4.15 -7.95
CA LEU A 8 5.92 3.28 -6.79
C LEU A 8 7.17 2.43 -6.54
N GLN A 9 7.64 1.72 -7.57
CA GLN A 9 8.80 0.84 -7.46
C GLN A 9 10.04 1.61 -7.01
N SER A 10 10.31 2.74 -7.66
CA SER A 10 11.45 3.60 -7.33
C SER A 10 11.39 4.09 -5.89
N SER A 11 10.20 4.48 -5.42
CA SER A 11 9.99 4.91 -4.04
C SER A 11 10.19 3.78 -3.02
N PHE A 12 9.81 2.54 -3.34
CA PHE A 12 9.96 1.40 -2.43
C PHE A 12 11.42 0.95 -2.34
N ILE A 13 12.14 0.97 -3.46
CA ILE A 13 13.60 0.72 -3.48
C ILE A 13 14.33 1.77 -2.65
N LEU A 14 13.97 3.05 -2.81
CA LEU A 14 14.58 4.15 -2.05
C LEU A 14 14.30 4.01 -0.55
N LEU A 15 13.06 3.67 -0.19
CA LEU A 15 12.66 3.38 1.18
C LEU A 15 13.45 2.23 1.79
N GLN A 16 13.60 1.11 1.07
CA GLN A 16 14.41 -0.03 1.52
C GLN A 16 15.86 0.37 1.80
N ASN A 17 16.46 1.19 0.93
CA ASN A 17 17.87 1.55 1.03
C ASN A 17 18.16 2.55 2.16
N GLN A 18 17.28 3.54 2.37
CA GLN A 18 17.54 4.61 3.33
C GLN A 18 16.85 4.41 4.68
N ARG A 19 15.67 3.76 4.68
CA ARG A 19 14.88 3.44 5.88
C ARG A 19 14.57 4.64 6.78
N LEU A 20 14.52 5.84 6.20
CA LEU A 20 14.10 7.07 6.87
C LEU A 20 12.59 7.25 6.78
N VAL A 21 12.00 7.87 7.80
CA VAL A 21 10.57 8.19 7.81
C VAL A 21 10.19 9.17 6.68
N SER A 22 11.09 10.08 6.28
CA SER A 22 10.88 10.92 5.10
C SER A 22 10.65 10.11 3.82
N GLN A 23 11.40 9.02 3.63
CA GLN A 23 11.22 8.11 2.49
C GLN A 23 9.94 7.30 2.60
N LEU A 24 9.52 6.95 3.82
CA LEU A 24 8.24 6.30 4.07
C LEU A 24 7.08 7.23 3.68
N VAL A 25 7.17 8.52 4.02
CA VAL A 25 6.19 9.54 3.62
C VAL A 25 6.16 9.70 2.10
N GLN A 26 7.31 9.83 1.44
CA GLN A 26 7.38 9.96 -0.02
C GLN A 26 6.76 8.73 -0.72
N SER A 27 7.11 7.53 -0.27
CA SER A 27 6.53 6.27 -0.77
C SER A 27 5.01 6.22 -0.57
N ALA A 28 4.52 6.63 0.60
CA ALA A 28 3.09 6.69 0.89
C ALA A 28 2.35 7.71 -0.01
N GLN A 29 2.99 8.82 -0.38
CA GLN A 29 2.44 9.77 -1.35
C GLN A 29 2.35 9.16 -2.75
N CYS A 30 3.36 8.39 -3.19
CA CYS A 30 3.28 7.64 -4.44
C CYS A 30 2.14 6.60 -4.42
N VAL A 31 1.92 5.92 -3.29
CA VAL A 31 0.75 5.06 -3.09
C VAL A 31 -0.55 5.85 -3.22
N GLN A 32 -0.65 7.02 -2.60
CA GLN A 32 -1.85 7.84 -2.69
C GLN A 32 -2.16 8.29 -4.13
N GLN A 33 -1.13 8.64 -4.90
CA GLN A 33 -1.25 8.96 -6.33
C GLN A 33 -1.73 7.75 -7.13
N PHE A 34 -1.12 6.58 -6.91
CA PHE A 34 -1.55 5.33 -7.54
C PHE A 34 -3.02 5.01 -7.22
N LEU A 35 -3.44 5.10 -5.97
CA LEU A 35 -4.83 4.88 -5.56
C LEU A 35 -5.81 5.88 -6.18
N THR A 36 -5.34 7.10 -6.43
CA THR A 36 -6.14 8.12 -7.14
C THR A 36 -6.35 7.74 -8.60
N LEU A 37 -5.31 7.26 -9.28
CA LEU A 37 -5.40 6.81 -10.67
C LEU A 37 -6.19 5.50 -10.83
N LEU A 38 -6.09 4.61 -9.83
CA LEU A 38 -6.83 3.36 -9.81
C LEU A 38 -8.34 3.59 -9.66
N ASP A 39 -8.72 4.69 -9.00
CA ASP A 39 -10.10 5.16 -8.80
C ASP A 39 -11.09 4.05 -8.40
N LEU A 40 -10.66 3.23 -7.44
CA LEU A 40 -11.50 2.26 -6.76
C LEU A 40 -12.08 2.91 -5.51
N LYS A 41 -13.38 3.20 -5.53
CA LYS A 41 -14.09 3.86 -4.42
C LYS A 41 -13.91 3.14 -3.08
N ILE A 42 -13.78 1.82 -3.10
CA ILE A 42 -13.53 1.01 -1.90
C ILE A 42 -12.19 1.32 -1.22
N LEU A 43 -11.23 1.89 -1.94
CA LEU A 43 -9.92 2.28 -1.40
C LEU A 43 -9.89 3.74 -0.91
N PHE A 44 -11.02 4.45 -0.96
CA PHE A 44 -11.10 5.82 -0.42
C PHE A 44 -10.73 5.89 1.08
N PRO A 45 -11.20 4.98 1.97
CA PRO A 45 -10.77 4.99 3.37
C PRO A 45 -9.25 4.84 3.53
N VAL A 46 -8.59 4.04 2.67
CA VAL A 46 -7.14 3.87 2.67
C VAL A 46 -6.43 5.19 2.34
N LYS A 47 -6.95 5.97 1.39
CA LYS A 47 -6.37 7.28 1.03
C LYS A 47 -6.44 8.28 2.20
N ILE A 48 -7.53 8.28 2.96
CA ILE A 48 -7.70 9.14 4.13
C ILE A 48 -6.75 8.69 5.26
N ASP A 49 -6.66 7.38 5.48
CA ASP A 49 -5.76 6.81 6.49
C ASP A 49 -4.29 7.16 6.21
N ILE A 50 -3.85 7.09 4.95
CA ILE A 50 -2.51 7.55 4.55
C ILE A 50 -2.26 9.01 4.97
N GLN A 51 -3.21 9.91 4.70
CA GLN A 51 -3.04 11.33 5.03
C GLN A 51 -2.92 11.56 6.53
N GLN A 52 -3.75 10.88 7.31
CA GLN A 52 -3.72 10.97 8.77
C GLN A 52 -2.41 10.43 9.33
N ASN A 53 -1.92 9.29 8.82
CA ASN A 53 -0.68 8.70 9.30
C ASN A 53 0.57 9.47 8.83
N ILE A 54 0.54 10.13 7.67
CA ILE A 54 1.58 11.11 7.28
C ILE A 54 1.65 12.26 8.27
N ALA A 55 0.50 12.79 8.71
CA ALA A 55 0.46 13.87 9.68
C ALA A 55 1.07 13.45 11.03
N LYS A 56 0.81 12.22 11.49
CA LYS A 56 1.38 11.65 12.73
C LYS A 56 2.90 11.58 12.70
N VAL A 57 3.51 11.26 11.56
CA VAL A 57 4.97 11.05 11.45
C VAL A 57 5.75 12.32 11.06
N ASN A 58 5.08 13.46 10.91
CA ASN A 58 5.69 14.66 10.32
C ASN A 58 6.88 15.19 11.12
N SER A 59 6.83 15.15 12.45
CA SER A 59 7.94 15.55 13.33
C SER A 59 9.11 14.56 13.33
N SER A 60 8.88 13.33 12.85
CA SER A 60 9.83 12.22 12.89
C SER A 60 10.49 11.92 11.55
N GLN A 61 10.26 12.74 10.51
CA GLN A 61 10.76 12.49 9.15
C GLN A 61 12.29 12.33 9.03
N HIS A 62 13.04 12.94 9.96
CA HIS A 62 14.50 12.86 10.00
C HIS A 62 15.03 11.59 10.69
N LEU A 63 14.16 10.78 11.29
CA LEU A 63 14.52 9.58 12.04
C LEU A 63 14.45 8.32 11.16
N TYR A 64 15.16 7.29 11.60
CA TYR A 64 15.05 5.95 11.03
C TYR A 64 13.77 5.27 11.49
N ILE A 65 13.15 4.52 10.58
CA ILE A 65 11.91 3.77 10.80
C ILE A 65 12.06 2.80 11.98
N ASP A 66 13.17 2.06 12.04
CA ASP A 66 13.44 1.10 13.11
C ASP A 66 13.44 1.75 14.50
N ASP A 67 13.91 2.99 14.60
CA ASP A 67 14.01 3.68 15.88
C ASP A 67 12.67 4.28 16.30
N VAL A 68 11.90 4.82 15.34
CA VAL A 68 10.55 5.32 15.60
C VAL A 68 9.63 4.20 16.06
N LEU A 69 9.70 3.00 15.45
CA LEU A 69 8.86 1.87 15.80
C LEU A 69 9.10 1.35 17.23
N LYS A 70 10.29 1.53 17.81
CA LYS A 70 10.60 1.13 19.19
C LYS A 70 9.98 2.04 20.25
N ILE A 71 9.56 3.24 19.87
CA ILE A 71 9.04 4.25 20.79
C ILE A 71 7.52 4.15 20.81
N THR A 72 6.90 4.02 21.98
CA THR A 72 5.42 4.11 22.08
C THR A 72 4.99 5.56 21.87
N SER A 73 4.51 5.89 20.68
CA SER A 73 4.11 7.25 20.29
C SER A 73 3.17 7.22 19.08
N ASP A 74 2.47 8.34 18.82
CA ASP A 74 1.67 8.52 17.62
C ASP A 74 2.50 8.38 16.34
N SER A 75 3.77 8.82 16.35
CA SER A 75 4.69 8.61 15.23
C SER A 75 4.93 7.13 14.97
N SER A 76 5.10 6.31 16.00
CA SER A 76 5.27 4.86 15.83
C SER A 76 4.03 4.20 15.22
N GLU A 77 2.85 4.58 15.70
CA GLU A 77 1.59 4.09 15.13
C GLU A 77 1.43 4.51 13.66
N GLY A 78 1.71 5.78 13.35
CA GLY A 78 1.68 6.29 11.99
C GLY A 78 2.68 5.58 11.07
N THR A 79 3.91 5.36 11.54
CA THR A 79 4.93 4.60 10.81
C THR A 79 4.47 3.17 10.52
N LEU A 80 3.88 2.49 11.51
CA LEU A 80 3.34 1.14 11.37
C LEU A 80 2.24 1.08 10.28
N TRP A 81 1.25 1.96 10.35
CA TRP A 81 0.14 1.96 9.39
C TRP A 81 0.57 2.33 7.96
N LEU A 82 1.56 3.22 7.80
CA LEU A 82 2.12 3.52 6.48
C LEU A 82 2.86 2.30 5.89
N LEU A 83 3.63 1.55 6.69
CA LEU A 83 4.27 0.32 6.23
C LEU A 83 3.26 -0.76 5.85
N LEU A 84 2.22 -0.94 6.67
CA LEU A 84 1.12 -1.87 6.38
C LEU A 84 0.38 -1.50 5.10
N THR A 85 0.19 -0.20 4.84
CA THR A 85 -0.41 0.28 3.59
C THR A 85 0.44 -0.10 2.38
N GLN A 86 1.76 0.09 2.44
CA GLN A 86 2.65 -0.33 1.36
C GLN A 86 2.58 -1.83 1.12
N LYS A 87 2.62 -2.62 2.19
CA LYS A 87 2.47 -4.08 2.12
C LYS A 87 1.15 -4.47 1.48
N PHE A 88 0.04 -3.86 1.88
CA PHE A 88 -1.27 -4.10 1.29
C PHE A 88 -1.29 -3.85 -0.23
N ILE A 89 -0.69 -2.74 -0.69
CA ILE A 89 -0.65 -2.41 -2.12
C ILE A 89 0.20 -3.41 -2.90
N VAL A 90 1.35 -3.83 -2.37
CA VAL A 90 2.19 -4.84 -3.01
C VAL A 90 1.47 -6.18 -3.10
N GLU A 91 0.86 -6.65 -2.01
CA GLU A 91 0.12 -7.92 -2.01
C GLU A 91 -1.07 -7.86 -2.98
N PHE A 92 -1.75 -6.72 -3.07
CA PHE A 92 -2.82 -6.54 -4.04
C PHE A 92 -2.29 -6.64 -5.49
N LEU A 93 -1.20 -5.95 -5.81
CA LEU A 93 -0.61 -5.98 -7.15
C LEU A 93 -0.04 -7.36 -7.51
N LEU A 94 0.55 -8.06 -6.54
CA LEU A 94 1.04 -9.44 -6.71
C LEU A 94 -0.10 -10.39 -7.02
N ASN A 95 -1.16 -10.37 -6.21
CA ASN A 95 -2.32 -11.22 -6.43
C ASN A 95 -2.98 -10.90 -7.79
N LEU A 96 -3.01 -9.63 -8.18
CA LEU A 96 -3.56 -9.22 -9.47
C LEU A 96 -2.70 -9.72 -10.63
N ALA A 97 -1.37 -9.67 -10.49
CA ALA A 97 -0.42 -10.22 -11.44
C ALA A 97 -0.54 -11.73 -11.64
N SER A 98 -0.95 -12.47 -10.62
CA SER A 98 -1.09 -13.93 -10.64
C SER A 98 -2.48 -14.41 -11.05
N THR A 99 -3.52 -13.78 -10.54
CA THR A 99 -4.91 -14.27 -10.66
C THR A 99 -5.73 -13.54 -11.72
N GLU A 100 -5.30 -12.33 -12.10
CA GLU A 100 -6.03 -11.45 -13.01
C GLU A 100 -7.48 -11.17 -12.55
N ASN A 101 -7.76 -11.34 -11.25
CA ASN A 101 -9.05 -11.10 -10.64
C ASN A 101 -8.93 -9.99 -9.60
N VAL A 102 -9.41 -8.79 -9.95
CA VAL A 102 -9.30 -7.59 -9.10
C VAL A 102 -9.93 -7.82 -7.73
N LYS A 103 -11.10 -8.47 -7.68
CA LYS A 103 -11.87 -8.65 -6.44
C LYS A 103 -11.18 -9.57 -5.47
N SER A 104 -10.79 -10.77 -5.89
CA SER A 104 -10.03 -11.67 -5.02
C SER A 104 -8.71 -11.03 -4.62
N SER A 105 -8.00 -10.43 -5.57
CA SER A 105 -6.68 -9.84 -5.32
C SER A 105 -6.68 -8.80 -4.19
N VAL A 106 -7.63 -7.87 -4.21
CA VAL A 106 -7.71 -6.84 -3.16
C VAL A 106 -8.30 -7.39 -1.85
N THR A 107 -9.23 -8.34 -1.93
CA THR A 107 -9.84 -8.97 -0.75
C THR A 107 -8.81 -9.80 0.02
N ASP A 108 -7.99 -10.56 -0.70
CA ASP A 108 -6.96 -11.43 -0.15
C ASP A 108 -5.83 -10.60 0.45
N ALA A 109 -5.37 -9.56 -0.27
CA ALA A 109 -4.38 -8.62 0.25
C ALA A 109 -4.88 -7.91 1.53
N TYR A 110 -6.14 -7.46 1.54
CA TYR A 110 -6.75 -6.86 2.73
C TYR A 110 -6.81 -7.84 3.91
N THR A 111 -7.22 -9.08 3.63
CA THR A 111 -7.33 -10.14 4.64
C THR A 111 -5.98 -10.47 5.25
N LEU A 112 -4.95 -10.54 4.41
CA LEU A 112 -3.58 -10.85 4.82
C LEU A 112 -2.94 -9.74 5.66
N VAL A 113 -3.20 -8.46 5.33
CA VAL A 113 -2.40 -7.35 5.87
C VAL A 113 -3.17 -6.50 6.89
N LEU A 114 -4.39 -6.08 6.57
CA LEU A 114 -5.08 -5.02 7.32
C LEU A 114 -6.22 -5.53 8.21
N LYS A 115 -6.88 -6.63 7.80
CA LYS A 115 -8.12 -7.10 8.42
C LYS A 115 -7.99 -7.33 9.93
N GLU A 116 -6.95 -8.03 10.37
CA GLU A 116 -6.77 -8.36 11.79
C GLU A 116 -6.55 -7.13 12.67
N ARG A 117 -5.96 -6.06 12.10
CA ARG A 117 -5.68 -4.80 12.82
C ARG A 117 -6.85 -3.82 12.79
N HIS A 118 -7.82 -4.00 11.89
CA HIS A 118 -9.04 -3.20 11.84
C HIS A 118 -10.08 -3.66 12.87
N ASN A 119 -10.81 -2.71 13.44
CA ASN A 119 -11.98 -3.01 14.27
C ASN A 119 -13.18 -3.49 13.43
N PHE A 120 -14.22 -3.99 14.10
CA PHE A 120 -15.42 -4.53 13.45
C PHE A 120 -16.06 -3.57 12.44
N PHE A 121 -16.19 -2.29 12.80
CA PHE A 121 -16.81 -1.27 11.95
C PHE A 121 -16.03 -1.08 10.64
N ILE A 122 -14.71 -0.92 10.73
CA ILE A 122 -13.86 -0.75 9.53
C ILE A 122 -13.90 -2.02 8.66
N ARG A 123 -13.87 -3.22 9.27
CA ARG A 123 -14.02 -4.49 8.52
C ARG A 123 -15.31 -4.55 7.72
N SER A 124 -16.42 -4.05 8.26
CA SER A 124 -17.72 -4.01 7.57
C SER A 124 -17.73 -3.05 6.37
N VAL A 125 -17.06 -1.90 6.48
CA VAL A 125 -16.90 -0.95 5.35
C VAL A 125 -16.18 -1.63 4.18
N PHE A 126 -15.05 -2.29 4.45
CA PHE A 126 -14.30 -3.01 3.40
C PHE A 126 -15.12 -4.15 2.79
N THR A 127 -15.76 -4.96 3.63
CA THR A 127 -16.58 -6.10 3.18
C THR A 127 -17.74 -5.65 2.28
N THR A 128 -18.36 -4.52 2.59
CA THR A 128 -19.44 -3.96 1.77
C THR A 128 -18.89 -3.41 0.47
N GLY A 129 -17.79 -2.65 0.51
CA GLY A 129 -17.24 -2.04 -0.70
C GLY A 129 -16.63 -3.05 -1.68
N PHE A 130 -16.20 -4.24 -1.23
CA PHE A 130 -15.76 -5.31 -2.11
C PHE A 130 -16.83 -5.80 -3.10
N LYS A 131 -18.10 -5.52 -2.85
CA LYS A 131 -19.21 -5.81 -3.79
C LYS A 131 -19.18 -4.93 -5.03
N PHE A 132 -18.51 -3.78 -4.98
CA PHE A 132 -18.47 -2.79 -6.06
C PHE A 132 -17.14 -2.77 -6.81
N ILE A 133 -16.30 -3.79 -6.63
CA ILE A 133 -15.04 -3.91 -7.36
C ILE A 133 -15.33 -4.29 -8.82
N PRO A 134 -14.81 -3.54 -9.80
CA PRO A 134 -14.99 -3.85 -11.22
C PRO A 134 -14.23 -5.13 -11.61
N GLY A 135 -14.62 -5.72 -12.75
CA GLY A 135 -13.80 -6.75 -13.41
C GLY A 135 -12.48 -6.18 -13.95
N LEU A 136 -11.54 -7.06 -14.29
CA LEU A 136 -10.22 -6.66 -14.79
C LEU A 136 -10.31 -5.81 -16.07
N GLU A 137 -11.11 -6.22 -17.05
CA GLU A 137 -11.26 -5.45 -18.30
C GLU A 137 -11.83 -4.05 -18.08
N GLN A 138 -12.77 -3.90 -17.15
CA GLN A 138 -13.31 -2.60 -16.78
C GLN A 138 -12.27 -1.73 -16.06
N LEU A 139 -11.45 -2.34 -15.19
CA LEU A 139 -10.35 -1.65 -14.54
C LEU A 139 -9.31 -1.21 -15.57
N LYS A 140 -8.88 -2.10 -16.46
CA LYS A 140 -7.98 -1.84 -17.59
C LYS A 140 -8.46 -0.66 -18.43
N ALA A 141 -9.71 -0.71 -18.91
CA ALA A 141 -10.29 0.34 -19.73
C ALA A 141 -10.35 1.70 -19.01
N LYS A 142 -10.61 1.69 -17.70
CA LYS A 142 -10.74 2.91 -16.90
C LYS A 142 -9.38 3.54 -16.55
N THR A 143 -8.40 2.72 -16.17
CA THR A 143 -7.16 3.20 -15.54
C THR A 143 -5.93 3.03 -16.43
N GLY A 144 -6.03 2.24 -17.49
CA GLY A 144 -4.89 1.81 -18.30
C GLY A 144 -3.94 0.86 -17.56
N LEU A 145 -4.41 0.17 -16.51
CA LEU A 145 -3.60 -0.81 -15.77
C LEU A 145 -3.54 -2.12 -16.54
N ASP A 146 -2.47 -2.36 -17.28
CA ASP A 146 -2.25 -3.66 -17.92
C ASP A 146 -1.25 -4.53 -17.16
N ILE A 147 -1.50 -5.83 -17.15
CA ILE A 147 -0.75 -6.82 -16.37
C ILE A 147 0.29 -7.50 -17.25
N THR A 148 1.25 -6.70 -17.72
CA THR A 148 2.34 -7.14 -18.60
C THR A 148 3.44 -7.86 -17.80
N MET A 149 4.32 -8.60 -18.49
CA MET A 149 5.47 -9.26 -17.86
C MET A 149 6.35 -8.28 -17.09
N GLU A 150 6.56 -7.09 -17.64
CA GLU A 150 7.31 -6.01 -17.00
C GLU A 150 6.64 -5.55 -15.69
N VAL A 151 5.31 -5.37 -15.68
CA VAL A 151 4.60 -5.03 -14.44
C VAL A 151 4.77 -6.13 -13.39
N LYS A 152 4.70 -7.41 -13.77
CA LYS A 152 4.91 -8.54 -12.85
C LYS A 152 6.31 -8.52 -12.24
N GLU A 153 7.34 -8.25 -13.04
CA GLU A 153 8.72 -8.13 -12.57
C GLU A 153 8.90 -6.95 -11.60
N ARG A 154 8.36 -5.78 -11.94
CA ARG A 154 8.41 -4.58 -11.08
C ARG A 154 7.73 -4.83 -9.73
N VAL A 155 6.57 -5.46 -9.73
CA VAL A 155 5.84 -5.81 -8.50
C VAL A 155 6.60 -6.84 -7.67
N SER A 156 7.28 -7.80 -8.30
CA SER A 156 8.15 -8.75 -7.60
C SER A 156 9.32 -8.05 -6.90
N GLN A 157 9.91 -7.03 -7.53
CA GLN A 157 10.97 -6.23 -6.90
C GLN A 157 10.42 -5.38 -5.74
N MET A 158 9.24 -4.77 -5.90
CA MET A 158 8.55 -4.06 -4.82
C MET A 158 8.36 -4.96 -3.60
N LYS A 159 8.00 -6.23 -3.81
CA LYS A 159 7.85 -7.22 -2.73
C LYS A 159 9.11 -7.45 -1.94
N LEU A 160 10.24 -7.61 -2.62
CA LEU A 160 11.54 -7.76 -1.96
C LEU A 160 11.88 -6.53 -1.10
N SER A 161 11.57 -5.32 -1.61
CA SER A 161 11.78 -4.09 -0.86
C SER A 161 10.93 -4.01 0.41
N ILE A 162 9.64 -4.33 0.33
CA ILE A 162 8.74 -4.27 1.49
C ILE A 162 9.01 -5.40 2.48
N ASP A 163 9.39 -6.59 2.01
CA ASP A 163 9.66 -7.74 2.89
C ASP A 163 10.83 -7.50 3.83
N SER A 164 11.77 -6.61 3.48
CA SER A 164 12.84 -6.18 4.37
C SER A 164 12.34 -5.54 5.67
N PHE A 165 11.10 -5.05 5.70
CA PHE A 165 10.46 -4.47 6.89
C PHE A 165 9.61 -5.47 7.68
N ASN A 166 9.35 -6.69 7.17
CA ASN A 166 8.43 -7.65 7.79
C ASN A 166 8.80 -8.05 9.24
N ILE A 167 10.07 -7.92 9.62
CA ILE A 167 10.55 -8.22 10.98
C ILE A 167 10.03 -7.18 11.99
N LEU A 168 9.62 -5.99 11.52
CA LEU A 168 9.27 -4.85 12.37
C LEU A 168 7.76 -4.64 12.56
N VAL A 169 6.94 -5.32 11.75
CA VAL A 169 5.48 -5.15 11.67
C VAL A 169 4.72 -6.40 12.15
N GLN A 170 5.40 -7.32 12.86
CA GLN A 170 4.76 -8.43 13.58
C GLN A 170 4.09 -7.88 14.84
#